data_AF-A0A1L7AHY1-F1
#
_entry.id   AF-A0A1L7AHY1-F1
#
_cell.length_a   1.000
_cell.length_b   1.000
_cell.length_c   1.000
_cell.angle_alpha   90.00
_cell.angle_beta   90.00
_cell.angle_gamma   90.00
#
_symmetry.space_group_name_H-M   'P 1'
#
loop_
_entity.id
_entity.type
_entity.pdbx_description
1 polymer ?
#
loop_
_entity_poly.entity_id
_entity_poly.type
_entity_poly.pdbx_seq_one_letter_code
_entity_poly.pdbx_strand_id
1 'polypeptide(L)'
;MIRLKARADRNPSWPLPAGALLTRLHLPSTAAVHDRRRRAARHLHGGAAILALAVLGDSGIEHYRGAFRNKAMVTPLLTAGVSLVSALHGLADRRPLPHRTRNAIHGLAALTGLIGTGFHIYNVLKRPGRLSFENLFYGAPLGAPAAMLLSGAVGLAAEQVREQPPDRLDSLGLTQTEPLGDRELGQGIAALVAAGLLGTTAEAALLHFRGNFQNRAMYLPVLLPPAVAGLLGWAAARPEERRSRQRARGASWLTVLLGMAGAGFHIRGVSRHMGGWRNWSQNLLDGPPVPAPPSFTGLGLAGLAALALMGGPDHG
;
A
#
# COMPACT_ATOMS: atom_id res chain seq x y z
N MET A 1 -26.05 41.75 -22.22
CA MET A 1 -27.27 41.51 -23.01
C MET A 1 -28.06 40.38 -22.36
N ILE A 2 -29.12 40.73 -21.64
CA ILE A 2 -29.96 39.81 -20.86
C ILE A 2 -31.15 39.42 -21.71
N ARG A 3 -31.39 38.11 -21.90
CA ARG A 3 -32.52 37.59 -22.68
C ARG A 3 -33.45 36.81 -21.75
N LEU A 4 -34.48 37.48 -21.24
CA LEU A 4 -35.61 36.85 -20.56
C LEU A 4 -36.55 36.27 -21.63
N LYS A 5 -36.84 34.97 -21.56
CA LYS A 5 -37.88 34.34 -22.38
C LYS A 5 -38.99 33.83 -21.47
N ALA A 6 -40.18 34.35 -21.69
CA ALA A 6 -41.38 34.10 -20.91
C ALA A 6 -41.87 32.64 -21.02
N ARG A 7 -42.44 32.18 -19.90
CA ARG A 7 -43.26 30.98 -19.75
C ARG A 7 -44.45 31.02 -20.71
N ALA A 8 -44.70 29.92 -21.42
CA ALA A 8 -45.95 29.68 -22.10
C ALA A 8 -46.44 28.29 -21.71
N ASP A 9 -47.54 28.27 -20.98
CA ASP A 9 -48.23 27.10 -20.48
C ASP A 9 -49.06 26.51 -21.63
N ARG A 10 -48.74 25.30 -22.09
CA ARG A 10 -49.67 24.45 -22.85
C ARG A 10 -49.41 22.99 -22.51
N ASN A 11 -50.44 22.37 -21.95
CA ASN A 11 -50.53 20.97 -21.59
C ASN A 11 -51.07 20.17 -22.79
N PRO A 12 -50.33 19.22 -23.40
CA PRO A 12 -50.90 18.21 -24.25
C PRO A 12 -50.89 16.87 -23.51
N SER A 13 -52.07 16.43 -23.06
CA SER A 13 -52.30 15.10 -22.50
C SER A 13 -52.21 14.05 -23.62
N TRP A 14 -51.05 13.43 -23.77
CA TRP A 14 -50.90 12.18 -24.53
C TRP A 14 -51.00 11.00 -23.56
N PRO A 15 -51.79 9.96 -23.84
CA PRO A 15 -51.76 8.73 -23.05
C PRO A 15 -50.42 8.03 -23.29
N LEU A 16 -49.58 7.97 -22.25
CA LEU A 16 -48.36 7.17 -22.29
C LEU A 16 -48.74 5.68 -22.28
N PRO A 17 -48.15 4.83 -23.14
CA PRO A 17 -48.39 3.40 -23.10
C PRO A 17 -47.92 2.83 -21.76
N ALA A 18 -48.84 2.16 -21.07
CA ALA A 18 -48.58 1.36 -19.88
C ALA A 18 -47.67 0.19 -20.27
N GLY A 19 -46.35 0.38 -20.14
CA GLY A 19 -45.38 -0.64 -20.53
C GLY A 19 -43.91 -0.27 -20.37
N ALA A 20 -43.57 0.95 -19.94
CA ALA A 20 -42.23 1.28 -19.50
C ALA A 20 -42.05 0.79 -18.06
N LEU A 21 -41.80 -0.51 -17.90
CA LEU A 21 -41.23 -1.09 -16.70
C LEU A 21 -40.00 -0.24 -16.36
N LEU A 22 -40.12 0.64 -15.36
CA LEU A 22 -39.03 1.45 -14.85
C LEU A 22 -37.95 0.48 -14.37
N THR A 23 -37.01 0.18 -15.25
CA THR A 23 -35.70 -0.32 -14.88
C THR A 23 -35.12 0.80 -14.04
N ARG A 24 -35.31 0.74 -12.72
CA ARG A 24 -34.55 1.56 -11.78
C ARG A 24 -33.10 1.18 -12.06
N LEU A 25 -32.41 1.97 -12.88
CA LEU A 25 -30.97 2.05 -12.85
C LEU A 25 -30.64 2.25 -11.38
N HIS A 26 -30.18 1.18 -10.72
CA HIS A 26 -29.69 1.22 -9.36
C HIS A 26 -28.39 2.01 -9.43
N LEU A 27 -28.51 3.33 -9.58
CA LEU A 27 -27.43 4.22 -9.27
C LEU A 27 -27.11 3.97 -7.81
N PRO A 28 -25.86 3.62 -7.49
CA PRO A 28 -25.47 3.43 -6.12
C PRO A 28 -25.81 4.65 -5.30
N SER A 29 -26.35 4.43 -4.10
CA SER A 29 -26.54 5.54 -3.18
C SER A 29 -25.17 6.16 -2.88
N THR A 30 -25.14 7.49 -2.79
CA THR A 30 -23.96 8.24 -2.37
C THR A 30 -23.35 7.63 -1.10
N ALA A 31 -24.20 7.23 -0.15
CA ALA A 31 -23.81 6.52 1.08
C ALA A 31 -22.99 5.24 0.84
N ALA A 32 -23.35 4.40 -0.14
CA ALA A 32 -22.63 3.16 -0.45
C ALA A 32 -21.23 3.43 -1.05
N VAL A 33 -21.10 4.51 -1.84
CA VAL A 33 -19.81 4.97 -2.39
C VAL A 33 -18.92 5.52 -1.26
N HIS A 34 -19.47 6.36 -0.37
CA HIS A 34 -18.74 6.90 0.78
C HIS A 34 -18.22 5.81 1.70
N ASP A 35 -19.05 4.81 2.02
CA ASP A 35 -18.68 3.70 2.89
C ASP A 35 -17.61 2.79 2.27
N ARG A 36 -17.68 2.56 0.95
CA ARG A 36 -16.62 1.87 0.19
C ARG A 36 -15.30 2.62 0.24
N ARG A 37 -15.28 3.92 -0.10
CA ARG A 37 -14.08 4.76 -0.06
C ARG A 37 -13.49 4.79 1.34
N ARG A 38 -14.32 4.90 2.37
CA ARG A 38 -13.90 4.84 3.77
C ARG A 38 -13.25 3.50 4.12
N ARG A 39 -13.82 2.36 3.71
CA ARG A 39 -13.20 1.04 3.91
C ARG A 39 -11.86 0.92 3.18
N ALA A 40 -11.79 1.37 1.94
CA ALA A 40 -10.56 1.36 1.14
C ALA A 40 -9.46 2.22 1.82
N ALA A 41 -9.80 3.44 2.26
CA ALA A 41 -8.89 4.31 3.01
C ALA A 41 -8.39 3.65 4.31
N ARG A 42 -9.24 2.93 5.04
CA ARG A 42 -8.82 2.18 6.25
C ARG A 42 -7.84 1.05 5.92
N HIS A 43 -8.08 0.29 4.85
CA HIS A 43 -7.14 -0.74 4.41
C HIS A 43 -5.81 -0.14 3.97
N LEU A 44 -5.82 0.99 3.24
CA LEU A 44 -4.60 1.70 2.82
C LEU A 44 -3.83 2.25 4.01
N HIS A 45 -4.46 2.96 4.94
CA HIS A 45 -3.78 3.39 6.16
C HIS A 45 -3.26 2.20 7.00
N GLY A 46 -3.99 1.08 7.02
CA GLY A 46 -3.54 -0.13 7.72
C GLY A 46 -2.29 -0.69 7.06
N GLY A 47 -2.27 -0.70 5.72
CA GLY A 47 -1.11 -1.10 4.95
C GLY A 47 0.09 -0.19 5.17
N ALA A 48 -0.12 1.12 5.11
CA ALA A 48 0.91 2.13 5.34
C ALA A 48 1.49 2.04 6.77
N ALA A 49 0.65 1.82 7.78
CA ALA A 49 1.08 1.66 9.18
C ALA A 49 1.95 0.42 9.35
N ILE A 50 1.54 -0.73 8.80
CA ILE A 50 2.32 -1.97 8.89
C ILE A 50 3.66 -1.83 8.16
N LEU A 51 3.68 -1.23 6.97
CA LEU A 51 4.92 -0.94 6.25
C LEU A 51 5.82 0.02 7.05
N ALA A 52 5.27 1.10 7.62
CA ALA A 52 6.05 2.03 8.44
C ALA A 52 6.63 1.35 9.69
N LEU A 53 5.88 0.47 10.34
CA LEU A 53 6.35 -0.32 11.48
C LEU A 53 7.46 -1.30 11.08
N ALA A 54 7.29 -1.98 9.95
CA ALA A 54 8.31 -2.87 9.40
C ALA A 54 9.62 -2.12 9.13
N VAL A 55 9.54 -0.97 8.46
CA VAL A 55 10.69 -0.09 8.19
C VAL A 55 11.33 0.42 9.47
N LEU A 56 10.53 0.84 10.46
CA LEU A 56 11.04 1.33 11.74
C LEU A 56 11.86 0.26 12.46
N GLY A 57 11.36 -0.98 12.48
CA GLY A 57 12.06 -2.12 13.07
C GLY A 57 13.33 -2.48 12.31
N ASP A 58 13.22 -2.65 10.99
CA ASP A 58 14.34 -3.09 10.15
C ASP A 58 15.44 -2.03 10.08
N SER A 59 15.07 -0.77 9.80
CA SER A 59 16.03 0.35 9.79
C SER A 59 16.67 0.55 11.16
N GLY A 60 15.92 0.36 12.26
CA GLY A 60 16.46 0.45 13.60
C GLY A 60 17.59 -0.55 13.85
N ILE A 61 17.37 -1.81 13.50
CA ILE A 61 18.35 -2.90 13.66
C ILE A 61 19.55 -2.70 12.74
N GLU A 62 19.30 -2.44 11.45
CA GLU A 62 20.34 -2.33 10.43
C GLU A 62 21.20 -1.07 10.63
N HIS A 63 20.61 0.05 11.02
CA HIS A 63 21.35 1.28 11.29
C HIS A 63 22.11 1.22 12.62
N TYR A 64 21.58 0.49 13.60
CA TYR A 64 22.31 0.13 14.81
C TYR A 64 23.53 -0.74 14.50
N ARG A 65 23.41 -1.75 13.62
CA ARG A 65 24.56 -2.56 13.15
C ARG A 65 25.60 -1.69 12.45
N GLY A 66 25.16 -0.69 11.69
CA GLY A 66 26.03 0.33 11.09
C GLY A 66 26.53 1.40 12.06
N ALA A 67 26.24 1.30 13.36
CA ALA A 67 26.59 2.23 14.43
C ALA A 67 26.22 3.70 14.14
N PHE A 68 25.19 3.94 13.32
CA PHE A 68 24.80 5.28 12.87
C PHE A 68 25.96 6.16 12.40
N ARG A 69 26.99 5.56 11.75
CA ARG A 69 28.19 6.29 11.29
C ARG A 69 27.86 7.52 10.44
N ASN A 70 26.76 7.46 9.68
CA ASN A 70 26.20 8.62 9.00
C ASN A 70 24.98 9.13 9.79
N LYS A 71 25.00 10.40 10.21
CA LYS A 71 23.89 11.04 10.94
C LYS A 71 22.56 10.98 10.18
N ALA A 72 22.59 10.93 8.85
CA ALA A 72 21.39 10.78 8.02
C ALA A 72 20.65 9.45 8.25
N MET A 73 21.29 8.46 8.87
CA MET A 73 20.67 7.18 9.24
C MET A 73 19.56 7.34 10.29
N VAL A 74 19.50 8.47 11.01
CA VAL A 74 18.41 8.77 11.95
C VAL A 74 17.12 9.18 11.23
N THR A 75 17.24 9.81 10.06
CA THR A 75 16.11 10.32 9.27
C THR A 75 15.02 9.28 9.03
N PRO A 76 15.31 8.06 8.51
CA PRO A 76 14.27 7.05 8.29
C PRO A 76 13.58 6.57 9.57
N LEU A 77 14.24 6.59 10.73
CA LEU A 77 13.58 6.22 11.99
C LEU A 77 12.54 7.27 12.39
N LEU A 78 12.89 8.55 12.28
CA LEU A 78 11.98 9.66 12.58
C LEU A 78 10.80 9.68 11.59
N THR A 79 11.07 9.57 10.29
CA THR A 79 10.01 9.62 9.28
C THR A 79 9.12 8.38 9.33
N ALA A 80 9.67 7.18 9.57
CA ALA A 80 8.88 5.97 9.78
C ALA A 80 8.01 6.07 11.04
N GLY A 81 8.55 6.57 12.16
CA GLY A 81 7.79 6.78 13.40
C GLY A 81 6.62 7.75 13.23
N VAL A 82 6.87 8.92 12.62
CA VAL A 82 5.82 9.91 12.35
C VAL A 82 4.80 9.38 11.33
N SER A 83 5.25 8.68 10.28
CA SER A 83 4.36 8.05 9.30
C SER A 83 3.47 6.98 9.94
N LEU A 84 4.03 6.16 10.84
CA LEU A 84 3.27 5.16 11.60
C LEU A 84 2.17 5.81 12.43
N VAL A 85 2.49 6.83 13.22
CA VAL A 85 1.49 7.56 14.02
C VAL A 85 0.44 8.21 13.14
N SER A 86 0.83 8.84 12.03
CA SER A 86 -0.08 9.43 11.04
C SER A 86 -1.04 8.40 10.44
N ALA A 87 -0.52 7.23 10.06
CA ALA A 87 -1.32 6.14 9.49
C ALA A 87 -2.30 5.55 10.53
N LEU A 88 -1.85 5.36 11.78
CA LEU A 88 -2.71 4.93 12.89
C LEU A 88 -3.80 5.96 13.21
N HIS A 89 -3.47 7.25 13.18
CA HIS A 89 -4.45 8.32 13.27
C HIS A 89 -5.47 8.24 12.11
N GLY A 90 -5.01 7.98 10.88
CA GLY A 90 -5.86 7.73 9.72
C GLY A 90 -6.82 6.55 9.87
N LEU A 91 -6.42 5.48 10.56
CA LEU A 91 -7.26 4.32 10.88
C LEU A 91 -8.44 4.69 11.78
N ALA A 92 -8.17 5.54 12.78
CA ALA A 92 -9.14 6.00 13.76
C ALA A 92 -10.04 7.13 13.22
N ASP A 93 -9.54 7.89 12.24
CA ASP A 93 -10.22 9.06 11.71
C ASP A 93 -11.45 8.72 10.87
N ARG A 94 -12.61 9.15 11.36
CA ARG A 94 -13.92 8.94 10.72
C ARG A 94 -14.29 10.04 9.73
N ARG A 95 -13.54 11.14 9.67
CA ARG A 95 -13.85 12.26 8.78
C ARG A 95 -13.74 11.82 7.32
N PRO A 96 -14.67 12.26 6.46
CA PRO A 96 -14.65 11.88 5.05
C PRO A 96 -13.56 12.59 4.27
N LEU A 97 -13.08 13.75 4.73
CA LEU A 97 -12.13 14.62 4.03
C LEU A 97 -10.65 14.23 4.25
N PRO A 98 -9.76 14.55 3.30
CA PRO A 98 -8.33 14.38 3.46
C PRO A 98 -7.74 15.34 4.48
N HIS A 99 -6.68 14.90 5.15
CA HIS A 99 -5.95 15.65 6.16
C HIS A 99 -4.61 16.12 5.59
N ARG A 100 -4.48 17.44 5.40
CA ARG A 100 -3.27 18.06 4.81
C ARG A 100 -1.97 17.64 5.50
N THR A 101 -1.96 17.60 6.84
CA THR A 101 -0.77 17.18 7.59
C THR A 101 -0.43 15.71 7.36
N ARG A 102 -1.42 14.81 7.25
CA ARG A 102 -1.15 13.39 6.97
C ARG A 102 -0.62 13.23 5.55
N ASN A 103 -1.19 13.96 4.60
CA ASN A 103 -0.66 14.03 3.24
C ASN A 103 0.79 14.48 3.20
N ALA A 104 1.13 15.57 3.91
CA ALA A 104 2.51 16.04 3.99
C ALA A 104 3.44 14.99 4.61
N ILE A 105 3.02 14.34 5.71
CA ILE A 105 3.79 13.28 6.37
C ILE A 105 4.01 12.10 5.44
N HIS A 106 2.97 11.60 4.76
CA HIS A 106 3.08 10.48 3.83
C HIS A 106 3.90 10.84 2.58
N GLY A 107 3.83 12.08 2.11
CA GLY A 107 4.70 12.60 1.06
C GLY A 107 6.18 12.67 1.46
N LEU A 108 6.47 13.18 2.66
CA LEU A 108 7.83 13.19 3.21
C LEU A 108 8.37 11.78 3.45
N ALA A 109 7.52 10.87 3.91
CA ALA A 109 7.82 9.44 4.02
C ALA A 109 8.21 8.84 2.67
N ALA A 110 7.39 9.05 1.64
CA ALA A 110 7.65 8.57 0.28
C ALA A 110 8.99 9.13 -0.26
N LEU A 111 9.20 10.44 -0.13
CA LEU A 111 10.42 11.10 -0.55
C LEU A 111 11.66 10.57 0.19
N THR A 112 11.55 10.36 1.50
CA THR A 112 12.64 9.79 2.30
C THR A 112 12.99 8.38 1.83
N GLY A 113 11.99 7.55 1.55
CA GLY A 113 12.21 6.22 1.00
C GLY A 113 12.86 6.25 -0.38
N LEU A 114 12.43 7.15 -1.26
CA LEU A 114 13.03 7.32 -2.59
C LEU A 114 14.52 7.71 -2.50
N ILE A 115 14.84 8.74 -1.72
CA ILE A 115 16.21 9.20 -1.49
C ILE A 115 17.04 8.09 -0.84
N GLY A 116 16.49 7.43 0.19
CA GLY A 116 17.14 6.31 0.87
C GLY A 116 17.45 5.15 -0.07
N THR A 117 16.54 4.85 -1.01
CA THR A 117 16.73 3.78 -1.99
C THR A 117 17.90 4.11 -2.91
N GLY A 118 17.95 5.34 -3.42
CA GLY A 118 19.10 5.82 -4.20
C GLY A 118 20.41 5.78 -3.41
N PHE A 119 20.40 6.20 -2.14
CA PHE A 119 21.58 6.18 -1.27
C PHE A 119 22.08 4.75 -1.01
N HIS A 120 21.17 3.80 -0.79
CA HIS A 120 21.52 2.40 -0.56
C HIS A 120 22.06 1.73 -1.83
N ILE A 121 21.42 1.98 -2.99
CA ILE A 121 21.94 1.53 -4.30
C ILE A 121 23.34 2.08 -4.54
N TYR A 122 23.55 3.38 -4.34
CA TYR A 122 24.87 4.00 -4.47
C TYR A 122 25.91 3.34 -3.56
N ASN A 123 25.55 3.06 -2.30
CA ASN A 123 26.44 2.40 -1.34
C ASN A 123 26.79 0.96 -1.70
N VAL A 124 25.89 0.23 -2.36
CA VAL A 124 26.18 -1.11 -2.91
C VAL A 124 27.10 -1.00 -4.12
N LEU A 125 26.77 -0.12 -5.07
CA LEU A 125 27.51 0.02 -6.34
C LEU A 125 28.91 0.61 -6.18
N LYS A 126 29.14 1.45 -5.16
CA LYS A 126 30.47 2.05 -4.91
C LYS A 126 31.47 1.06 -4.31
N ARG A 127 31.01 -0.06 -3.73
CA ARG A 127 31.88 -1.07 -3.13
C ARG A 127 32.58 -1.90 -4.23
N PRO A 128 33.81 -2.39 -3.99
CA PRO A 128 34.41 -3.41 -4.83
C PRO A 128 33.46 -4.61 -5.02
N GLY A 129 33.39 -5.17 -6.22
CA GLY A 129 32.45 -6.25 -6.56
C GLY A 129 31.01 -5.80 -6.88
N ARG A 130 30.64 -4.54 -6.61
CA ARG A 130 29.34 -3.94 -6.99
C ARG A 130 28.14 -4.81 -6.58
N LEU A 131 27.42 -5.41 -7.52
CA LEU A 131 26.26 -6.29 -7.29
C LEU A 131 26.65 -7.75 -6.96
N SER A 132 27.82 -7.98 -6.36
CA SER A 132 28.21 -9.30 -5.88
C SER A 132 27.28 -9.79 -4.75
N PHE A 133 27.14 -11.10 -4.61
CA PHE A 133 26.36 -11.71 -3.52
C PHE A 133 26.80 -11.17 -2.15
N GLU A 134 28.10 -10.99 -1.93
CA GLU A 134 28.64 -10.40 -0.69
C GLU A 134 28.02 -9.04 -0.37
N ASN A 135 28.02 -8.11 -1.34
CA ASN A 135 27.47 -6.77 -1.13
C ASN A 135 25.94 -6.78 -1.02
N LEU A 136 25.26 -7.69 -1.72
CA LEU A 136 23.81 -7.84 -1.64
C LEU A 136 23.36 -8.47 -0.31
N PHE A 137 24.18 -9.33 0.30
CA PHE A 137 23.87 -10.03 1.55
C PHE A 137 24.24 -9.26 2.81
N TYR A 138 25.33 -8.50 2.77
CA TYR A 138 25.93 -7.88 3.96
C TYR A 138 26.15 -6.37 3.80
N GLY A 139 25.79 -5.80 2.64
CA GLY A 139 25.81 -4.37 2.39
C GLY A 139 24.57 -3.64 2.92
N ALA A 140 24.30 -2.47 2.35
CA ALA A 140 23.12 -1.69 2.72
C ALA A 140 21.86 -2.37 2.14
N PRO A 141 20.86 -2.73 2.97
CA PRO A 141 19.65 -3.41 2.50
C PRO A 141 18.83 -2.48 1.61
N LEU A 142 18.42 -2.93 0.43
CA LEU A 142 17.66 -2.09 -0.52
C LEU A 142 16.19 -1.95 -0.12
N GLY A 143 15.70 -2.87 0.71
CA GLY A 143 14.29 -3.08 1.00
C GLY A 143 13.69 -2.11 1.96
N ALA A 144 14.36 -1.87 3.09
CA ALA A 144 13.90 -0.92 4.09
C ALA A 144 13.56 0.45 3.48
N PRO A 145 14.43 1.11 2.67
CA PRO A 145 14.06 2.38 2.07
C PRO A 145 12.99 2.25 0.96
N ALA A 146 12.95 1.16 0.19
CA ALA A 146 11.89 0.93 -0.79
C ALA A 146 10.52 0.71 -0.12
N ALA A 147 10.49 -0.01 1.00
CA ALA A 147 9.30 -0.19 1.84
C ALA A 147 8.86 1.12 2.48
N MET A 148 9.78 2.04 2.79
CA MET A 148 9.46 3.38 3.24
C MET A 148 8.78 4.22 2.14
N LEU A 149 9.27 4.09 0.90
CA LEU A 149 8.66 4.70 -0.27
C LEU A 149 7.23 4.16 -0.46
N LEU A 150 7.05 2.84 -0.37
CA LEU A 150 5.74 2.19 -0.47
C LEU A 150 4.80 2.61 0.69
N SER A 151 5.29 2.69 1.92
CA SER A 151 4.50 3.17 3.07
C SER A 151 3.95 4.56 2.82
N GLY A 152 4.81 5.50 2.38
CA GLY A 152 4.40 6.86 2.04
C GLY A 152 3.42 6.90 0.87
N ALA A 153 3.69 6.17 -0.22
CA ALA A 153 2.83 6.13 -1.39
C ALA A 153 1.43 5.54 -1.09
N VAL A 154 1.38 4.45 -0.32
CA VAL A 154 0.11 3.86 0.15
C VAL A 154 -0.63 4.79 1.10
N GLY A 155 0.09 5.51 1.98
CA GLY A 155 -0.49 6.51 2.86
C GLY A 155 -1.07 7.72 2.12
N LEU A 156 -0.40 8.19 1.06
CA LEU A 156 -0.93 9.22 0.15
C LEU A 156 -2.18 8.72 -0.58
N ALA A 157 -2.17 7.49 -1.08
CA ALA A 157 -3.34 6.89 -1.72
C ALA A 157 -4.53 6.82 -0.74
N ALA A 158 -4.29 6.53 0.54
CA ALA A 158 -5.34 6.50 1.57
C ALA A 158 -6.08 7.85 1.70
N GLU A 159 -5.35 8.95 1.59
CA GLU A 159 -5.92 10.30 1.63
C GLU A 159 -6.53 10.74 0.29
N GLN A 160 -6.00 10.28 -0.84
CA GLN A 160 -6.60 10.55 -2.16
C GLN A 160 -7.97 9.89 -2.33
N VAL A 161 -8.19 8.75 -1.69
CA VAL A 161 -9.46 8.01 -1.70
C VAL A 161 -10.53 8.69 -0.81
N ARG A 162 -10.12 9.56 0.11
CA ARG A 162 -11.05 10.37 0.92
C ARG A 162 -11.75 11.43 0.04
N GLU A 163 -12.90 11.92 0.49
CA GLU A 163 -13.71 12.88 -0.26
C GLU A 163 -12.96 14.20 -0.49
N GLN A 164 -12.95 14.68 -1.73
CA GLN A 164 -12.47 16.02 -2.02
C GLN A 164 -13.63 17.02 -1.85
N PRO A 165 -13.44 18.14 -1.14
CA PRO A 165 -14.49 19.12 -0.96
C PRO A 165 -14.84 19.77 -2.32
N PRO A 166 -16.12 19.75 -2.74
CA PRO A 166 -16.56 20.41 -3.98
C PRO A 166 -16.29 21.93 -3.96
N ASP A 167 -16.30 22.52 -2.77
CA ASP A 167 -16.64 23.94 -2.59
C ASP A 167 -15.48 24.92 -2.80
N ARG A 168 -14.22 24.45 -2.75
CA ARG A 168 -13.05 25.36 -2.76
C ARG A 168 -12.59 25.75 -4.16
N LEU A 169 -12.81 24.90 -5.17
CA LEU A 169 -12.43 25.17 -6.56
C LEU A 169 -13.47 26.05 -7.27
N ASP A 170 -14.75 25.83 -7.00
CA ASP A 170 -15.85 26.69 -7.47
C ASP A 170 -15.72 28.12 -6.94
N SER A 171 -15.27 28.29 -5.70
CA SER A 171 -15.03 29.62 -5.10
C SER A 171 -13.85 30.39 -5.73
N LEU A 172 -12.97 29.72 -6.48
CA LEU A 172 -11.79 30.30 -7.12
C LEU A 172 -11.90 30.38 -8.64
N GLY A 173 -13.02 29.94 -9.24
CA GLY A 173 -13.24 29.98 -10.69
C GLY A 173 -12.28 29.10 -11.50
N LEU A 174 -11.62 28.13 -10.85
CA LEU A 174 -10.69 27.20 -11.50
C LEU A 174 -11.47 25.98 -11.97
N THR A 175 -11.36 25.64 -13.26
CA THR A 175 -11.95 24.41 -13.81
C THR A 175 -11.39 23.20 -13.07
N GLN A 176 -12.29 22.37 -12.53
CA GLN A 176 -11.90 21.07 -11.97
C GLN A 176 -11.19 20.27 -13.08
N THR A 177 -9.93 19.93 -12.89
CA THR A 177 -9.45 18.65 -13.41
C THR A 177 -10.22 17.58 -12.67
N GLU A 178 -11.13 16.90 -13.38
CA GLU A 178 -11.90 15.77 -12.85
C GLU A 178 -10.93 14.86 -12.06
N PRO A 179 -11.12 14.68 -10.74
CA PRO A 179 -10.29 13.78 -9.98
C PRO A 179 -10.36 12.38 -10.62
N LEU A 180 -9.23 11.65 -10.63
CA LEU A 180 -9.20 10.26 -11.09
C LEU A 180 -10.37 9.49 -10.44
N GLY A 181 -11.16 8.80 -11.25
CA GLY A 181 -12.24 7.99 -10.75
C GLY A 181 -11.72 6.87 -9.85
N ASP A 182 -12.61 6.30 -9.03
CA ASP A 182 -12.26 5.20 -8.12
C ASP A 182 -11.59 4.04 -8.86
N ARG A 183 -12.01 3.81 -10.10
CA ARG A 183 -11.45 2.77 -10.96
C ARG A 183 -9.99 3.04 -11.29
N GLU A 184 -9.68 4.24 -11.79
CA GLU A 184 -8.33 4.64 -12.19
C GLU A 184 -7.39 4.68 -10.98
N LEU A 185 -7.87 5.21 -9.84
CA LEU A 185 -7.15 5.17 -8.56
C LEU A 185 -6.89 3.72 -8.12
N GLY A 186 -7.90 2.86 -8.20
CA GLY A 186 -7.79 1.44 -7.88
C GLY A 186 -6.76 0.72 -8.77
N GLN A 187 -6.73 1.01 -10.07
CA GLN A 187 -5.74 0.47 -11.00
C GLN A 187 -4.32 0.97 -10.67
N GLY A 188 -4.16 2.26 -10.36
CA GLY A 188 -2.88 2.83 -9.94
C GLY A 188 -2.35 2.19 -8.65
N ILE A 189 -3.21 2.01 -7.65
CA ILE A 189 -2.86 1.32 -6.40
C ILE A 189 -2.52 -0.16 -6.68
N ALA A 190 -3.27 -0.85 -7.55
CA ALA A 190 -2.96 -2.23 -7.93
C ALA A 190 -1.57 -2.36 -8.58
N ALA A 191 -1.20 -1.41 -9.45
CA ALA A 191 0.12 -1.37 -10.06
C ALA A 191 1.23 -1.10 -9.03
N LEU A 192 1.02 -0.15 -8.12
CA LEU A 192 1.94 0.15 -7.01
C LEU A 192 2.15 -1.10 -6.13
N VAL A 193 1.06 -1.78 -5.76
CA VAL A 193 1.11 -2.99 -4.94
C VAL A 193 1.80 -4.13 -5.69
N ALA A 194 1.51 -4.33 -6.97
CA ALA A 194 2.17 -5.34 -7.78
C ALA A 194 3.68 -5.11 -7.85
N ALA A 195 4.12 -3.88 -8.09
CA ALA A 195 5.54 -3.51 -8.06
C ALA A 195 6.17 -3.76 -6.68
N GLY A 196 5.49 -3.38 -5.61
CA GLY A 196 5.93 -3.64 -4.24
C GLY A 196 6.05 -5.13 -3.92
N LEU A 197 5.13 -5.96 -4.40
CA LEU A 197 5.17 -7.41 -4.23
C LEU A 197 6.35 -8.02 -4.98
N LEU A 198 6.63 -7.58 -6.22
CA LEU A 198 7.79 -8.05 -6.98
C LEU A 198 9.11 -7.64 -6.32
N GLY A 199 9.21 -6.40 -5.85
CA GLY A 199 10.39 -5.92 -5.11
C GLY A 199 10.63 -6.72 -3.83
N THR A 200 9.60 -6.86 -2.98
CA THR A 200 9.70 -7.64 -1.73
C THR A 200 9.97 -9.14 -2.00
N THR A 201 9.49 -9.69 -3.12
CA THR A 201 9.84 -11.05 -3.56
C THR A 201 11.32 -11.16 -3.88
N ALA A 202 11.89 -10.21 -4.64
CA ALA A 202 13.29 -10.25 -5.03
C ALA A 202 14.20 -10.26 -3.79
N GLU A 203 13.86 -9.46 -2.79
CA GLU A 203 14.59 -9.42 -1.51
C GLU A 203 14.39 -10.68 -0.68
N ALA A 204 13.16 -11.18 -0.57
CA ALA A 204 12.89 -12.42 0.12
C ALA A 204 13.68 -13.57 -0.53
N ALA A 205 13.70 -13.67 -1.86
CA ALA A 205 14.46 -14.67 -2.59
C ALA A 205 15.97 -14.56 -2.30
N LEU A 206 16.52 -13.35 -2.35
CA LEU A 206 17.94 -13.08 -2.05
C LEU A 206 18.30 -13.49 -0.62
N LEU A 207 17.55 -13.04 0.37
CA LEU A 207 17.86 -13.27 1.79
C LEU A 207 17.53 -14.70 2.24
N HIS A 208 16.55 -15.35 1.59
CA HIS A 208 16.28 -16.77 1.81
C HIS A 208 17.33 -17.66 1.14
N PHE A 209 17.88 -17.24 0.00
CA PHE A 209 19.03 -17.89 -0.63
C PHE A 209 20.27 -17.78 0.25
N ARG A 210 20.53 -16.62 0.87
CA ARG A 210 21.58 -16.47 1.89
C ARG A 210 21.40 -17.45 3.05
N GLY A 211 20.15 -17.68 3.46
CA GLY A 211 19.77 -18.69 4.46
C GLY A 211 19.60 -20.11 3.91
N ASN A 212 20.05 -20.37 2.67
CA ASN A 212 20.02 -21.66 1.97
C ASN A 212 18.65 -22.36 1.91
N PHE A 213 17.53 -21.63 1.95
CA PHE A 213 16.17 -22.20 1.92
C PHE A 213 15.95 -23.39 2.87
N GLN A 214 16.58 -23.36 4.05
CA GLN A 214 16.58 -24.46 5.02
C GLN A 214 15.19 -24.93 5.48
N ASN A 215 14.15 -24.12 5.27
CA ASN A 215 12.75 -24.49 5.52
C ASN A 215 11.94 -24.30 4.24
N ARG A 216 11.12 -25.30 3.87
CA ARG A 216 10.23 -25.23 2.69
C ARG A 216 9.27 -24.03 2.70
N ALA A 217 8.88 -23.54 3.87
CA ALA A 217 8.07 -22.34 4.01
C ALA A 217 8.74 -21.08 3.42
N MET A 218 10.09 -21.07 3.30
CA MET A 218 10.85 -19.97 2.70
C MET A 218 10.56 -19.77 1.21
N TYR A 219 10.01 -20.76 0.51
CA TYR A 219 9.59 -20.62 -0.88
C TYR A 219 8.25 -19.88 -1.04
N LEU A 220 7.41 -19.84 0.00
CA LEU A 220 6.10 -19.18 -0.06
C LEU A 220 6.21 -17.68 -0.43
N PRO A 221 7.05 -16.86 0.23
CA PRO A 221 7.20 -15.45 -0.15
C PRO A 221 7.95 -15.22 -1.47
N VAL A 222 8.48 -16.27 -2.10
CA VAL A 222 9.11 -16.18 -3.43
C VAL A 222 8.12 -16.51 -4.55
N LEU A 223 7.18 -17.42 -4.30
CA LEU A 223 6.24 -17.90 -5.32
C LEU A 223 4.88 -17.20 -5.28
N LEU A 224 4.34 -16.97 -4.08
CA LEU A 224 2.98 -16.47 -3.92
C LEU A 224 2.84 -14.99 -4.30
N PRO A 225 3.71 -14.06 -3.87
CA PRO A 225 3.54 -12.65 -4.18
C PRO A 225 3.63 -12.29 -5.69
N PRO A 226 4.51 -12.89 -6.52
CA PRO A 226 4.48 -12.67 -7.96
C PRO A 226 3.19 -13.14 -8.63
N ALA A 227 2.63 -14.28 -8.18
CA ALA A 227 1.33 -14.74 -8.65
C ALA A 227 0.22 -13.76 -8.27
N VAL A 228 0.25 -13.21 -7.05
CA VAL A 228 -0.70 -12.18 -6.60
C VAL A 228 -0.55 -10.89 -7.42
N ALA A 229 0.67 -10.46 -7.72
CA ALA A 229 0.94 -9.31 -8.58
C ALA A 229 0.34 -9.51 -9.99
N GLY A 230 0.49 -10.71 -10.57
CA GLY A 230 -0.15 -11.07 -11.83
C GLY A 230 -1.68 -11.05 -11.78
N LEU A 231 -2.27 -11.57 -10.70
CA LEU A 231 -3.72 -11.52 -10.49
C LEU A 231 -4.27 -10.10 -10.31
N LEU A 232 -3.53 -9.23 -9.61
CA LEU A 232 -3.87 -7.81 -9.47
C LEU A 232 -3.79 -7.09 -10.83
N GLY A 233 -2.74 -7.33 -11.61
CA GLY A 233 -2.61 -6.80 -12.97
C GLY A 233 -3.73 -7.29 -13.89
N TRP A 234 -4.10 -8.57 -13.79
CA TRP A 234 -5.21 -9.13 -14.56
C TRP A 234 -6.55 -8.51 -14.19
N ALA A 235 -6.82 -8.32 -12.88
CA ALA A 235 -8.01 -7.63 -12.40
C ALA A 235 -8.04 -6.15 -12.83
N ALA A 236 -6.89 -5.47 -12.83
CA ALA A 236 -6.77 -4.09 -13.28
C ALA A 236 -6.97 -3.94 -14.81
N ALA A 237 -6.54 -4.93 -15.59
CA ALA A 237 -6.75 -4.96 -17.04
C ALA A 237 -8.20 -5.32 -17.43
N ARG A 238 -8.94 -6.02 -16.56
CA ARG A 238 -10.34 -6.42 -16.77
C ARG A 238 -11.20 -6.07 -15.56
N PRO A 239 -11.40 -4.78 -15.24
CA PRO A 239 -12.05 -4.39 -14.00
C PRO A 239 -13.53 -4.74 -13.97
N GLU A 240 -14.17 -4.98 -15.11
CA GLU A 240 -15.58 -5.44 -15.18
C GLU A 240 -15.73 -6.92 -14.79
N GLU A 241 -14.68 -7.73 -14.96
CA GLU A 241 -14.76 -9.17 -14.77
C GLU A 241 -14.77 -9.52 -13.27
N ARG A 242 -15.96 -9.79 -12.72
CA ARG A 242 -16.12 -10.11 -11.28
C ARG A 242 -15.20 -11.25 -10.80
N ARG A 243 -14.97 -12.25 -11.66
CA ARG A 243 -14.15 -13.43 -11.34
C ARG A 243 -12.66 -13.09 -11.17
N SER A 244 -12.12 -12.20 -11.98
CA SER A 244 -10.71 -11.77 -11.87
C SER A 244 -10.50 -11.04 -10.53
N ARG A 245 -11.42 -10.12 -10.18
CA ARG A 245 -11.41 -9.39 -8.91
C ARG A 245 -11.53 -10.31 -7.69
N GLN A 246 -12.40 -11.31 -7.74
CA GLN A 246 -12.56 -12.27 -6.63
C GLN A 246 -11.31 -13.12 -6.40
N ARG A 247 -10.68 -13.61 -7.47
CA ARG A 247 -9.41 -14.35 -7.38
C ARG A 247 -8.31 -13.47 -6.80
N ALA A 248 -8.16 -12.25 -7.30
CA ALA A 248 -7.19 -11.29 -6.77
C ALA A 248 -7.47 -10.92 -5.31
N ARG A 249 -8.75 -10.85 -4.89
CA ARG A 249 -9.15 -10.59 -3.50
C ARG A 249 -8.75 -11.73 -2.58
N GLY A 250 -9.04 -12.98 -2.96
CA GLY A 250 -8.60 -14.17 -2.22
C GLY A 250 -7.08 -14.22 -2.11
N ALA A 251 -6.37 -13.97 -3.21
CA ALA A 251 -4.92 -13.92 -3.24
C ALA A 251 -4.34 -12.80 -2.35
N SER A 252 -4.96 -11.61 -2.33
CA SER A 252 -4.54 -10.50 -1.46
C SER A 252 -4.69 -10.84 0.03
N TRP A 253 -5.74 -11.57 0.41
CA TRP A 253 -5.88 -12.09 1.77
C TRP A 253 -4.82 -13.16 2.11
N LEU A 254 -4.47 -14.03 1.16
CA LEU A 254 -3.36 -14.97 1.35
C LEU A 254 -2.04 -14.22 1.58
N THR A 255 -1.78 -13.11 0.87
CA THR A 255 -0.62 -12.24 1.12
C THR A 255 -0.66 -11.61 2.51
N VAL A 256 -1.85 -11.21 2.99
CA VAL A 256 -2.04 -10.74 4.38
C VAL A 256 -1.61 -11.79 5.39
N LEU A 257 -2.12 -13.02 5.24
CA LEU A 257 -1.79 -14.14 6.12
C LEU A 257 -0.32 -14.55 6.02
N LEU A 258 0.26 -14.51 4.82
CA LEU A 258 1.67 -14.81 4.58
C LEU A 258 2.57 -13.89 5.40
N GLY A 259 2.31 -12.58 5.40
CA GLY A 259 3.11 -11.63 6.18
C GLY A 259 3.01 -11.86 7.69
N MET A 260 1.80 -12.15 8.20
CA MET A 260 1.58 -12.45 9.62
C MET A 260 2.24 -13.76 10.05
N ALA A 261 2.02 -14.85 9.28
CA ALA A 261 2.62 -16.15 9.56
C ALA A 261 4.14 -16.10 9.44
N GLY A 262 4.67 -15.40 8.42
CA GLY A 262 6.10 -15.21 8.21
C GLY A 262 6.77 -14.53 9.40
N ALA A 263 6.14 -13.51 10.01
CA ALA A 263 6.64 -12.90 11.23
C ALA A 263 6.76 -13.93 12.36
N GLY A 264 5.76 -14.80 12.53
CA GLY A 264 5.80 -15.90 13.50
C GLY A 264 6.93 -16.90 13.22
N PHE A 265 7.17 -17.27 11.96
CA PHE A 265 8.31 -18.12 11.58
C PHE A 265 9.65 -17.44 11.88
N HIS A 266 9.77 -16.13 11.62
CA HIS A 266 11.00 -15.38 11.92
C HIS A 266 11.24 -15.27 13.42
N ILE A 267 10.22 -14.95 14.22
CA ILE A 267 10.27 -14.94 15.70
C ILE A 267 10.71 -16.31 16.23
N ARG A 268 10.13 -17.40 15.71
CA ARG A 268 10.55 -18.76 16.06
C ARG A 268 11.99 -19.02 15.64
N GLY A 269 12.41 -18.54 14.47
CA GLY A 269 13.79 -18.61 14.00
C GLY A 269 14.76 -17.99 15.00
N VAL A 270 14.55 -16.73 15.38
CA VAL A 270 15.34 -16.02 16.40
C VAL A 270 15.42 -16.80 17.71
N SER A 271 14.29 -17.36 18.18
CA SER A 271 14.24 -18.13 19.43
C SER A 271 15.09 -19.41 19.42
N ARG A 272 15.42 -19.95 18.24
CA ARG A 272 16.19 -21.19 18.05
C ARG A 272 17.70 -20.96 17.96
N HIS A 273 18.15 -19.72 17.90
CA HIS A 273 19.57 -19.41 18.00
C HIS A 273 20.09 -19.70 19.42
N MET A 274 21.41 -19.83 19.57
CA MET A 274 22.05 -20.11 20.86
C MET A 274 21.65 -19.06 21.91
N GLY A 275 21.21 -19.52 23.09
CA GLY A 275 20.68 -18.67 24.16
C GLY A 275 19.26 -18.14 23.94
N GLY A 276 18.66 -18.35 22.77
CA GLY A 276 17.29 -17.93 22.43
C GLY A 276 17.02 -16.45 22.75
N TRP A 277 15.86 -16.15 23.32
CA TRP A 277 15.50 -14.77 23.70
C TRP A 277 16.31 -14.20 24.87
N ARG A 278 17.04 -15.03 25.63
CA ARG A 278 17.96 -14.50 26.66
C ARG A 278 19.15 -13.78 26.03
N ASN A 279 19.49 -14.12 24.78
CA ASN A 279 20.52 -13.47 23.97
C ASN A 279 19.90 -12.66 22.81
N TRP A 280 18.82 -11.93 23.09
CA TRP A 280 18.04 -11.24 22.05
C TRP A 280 18.85 -10.21 21.25
N SER A 281 19.80 -9.51 21.88
CA SER A 281 20.57 -8.45 21.21
C SER A 281 21.42 -8.99 20.07
N GLN A 282 22.03 -10.16 20.26
CA GLN A 282 22.77 -10.85 19.20
C GLN A 282 21.80 -11.54 18.23
N ASN A 283 20.79 -12.24 18.74
CA ASN A 283 19.93 -13.07 17.91
C ASN A 283 18.98 -12.27 17.00
N LEU A 284 18.64 -11.02 17.34
CA LEU A 284 17.94 -10.11 16.43
C LEU A 284 18.85 -9.59 15.30
N LEU A 285 20.16 -9.48 15.55
CA LEU A 285 21.13 -9.04 14.54
C LEU A 285 21.53 -10.18 13.61
N ASP A 286 21.73 -11.39 14.13
CA ASP A 286 22.20 -12.53 13.34
C ASP A 286 21.05 -13.39 12.77
N GLY A 287 19.87 -13.29 13.37
CA GLY A 287 18.71 -14.09 13.02
C GLY A 287 17.93 -13.55 11.81
N PRO A 288 16.82 -14.22 11.46
CA PRO A 288 15.94 -13.75 10.40
C PRO A 288 15.29 -12.41 10.79
N PRO A 289 15.13 -11.46 9.84
CA PRO A 289 14.61 -10.13 10.14
C PRO A 289 13.12 -10.19 10.47
N VAL A 290 12.76 -10.14 11.76
CA VAL A 290 11.37 -10.18 12.24
C VAL A 290 10.46 -9.11 11.60
N PRO A 291 10.93 -7.86 11.37
CA PRO A 291 10.09 -6.82 10.79
C PRO A 291 9.80 -6.98 9.29
N ALA A 292 10.52 -7.84 8.57
CA ALA A 292 10.41 -7.92 7.10
C ALA A 292 9.10 -8.57 6.59
N PRO A 293 8.64 -9.74 7.10
CA PRO A 293 7.42 -10.38 6.60
C PRO A 293 6.13 -9.54 6.68
N PRO A 294 5.89 -8.72 7.72
CA PRO A 294 4.73 -7.83 7.78
C PRO A 294 4.55 -6.90 6.57
N SER A 295 5.60 -6.60 5.80
CA SER A 295 5.48 -5.83 4.54
C SER A 295 4.51 -6.48 3.55
N PHE A 296 4.44 -7.82 3.49
CA PHE A 296 3.44 -8.54 2.70
C PHE A 296 2.02 -8.27 3.23
N THR A 297 1.84 -8.20 4.54
CA THR A 297 0.55 -7.82 5.14
C THR A 297 0.15 -6.42 4.73
N GLY A 298 1.09 -5.48 4.76
CA GLY A 298 0.80 -4.11 4.37
C GLY A 298 0.37 -3.98 2.90
N LEU A 299 1.11 -4.64 1.99
CA LEU A 299 0.80 -4.68 0.56
C LEU A 299 -0.51 -5.44 0.26
N GLY A 300 -0.79 -6.52 0.98
CA GLY A 300 -2.05 -7.26 0.84
C GLY A 300 -3.27 -6.43 1.20
N LEU A 301 -3.21 -5.64 2.28
CA LEU A 301 -4.27 -4.68 2.64
C LEU A 301 -4.46 -3.61 1.56
N ALA A 302 -3.38 -3.05 1.02
CA ALA A 302 -3.45 -2.09 -0.07
C ALA A 302 -4.06 -2.70 -1.35
N GLY A 303 -3.74 -3.97 -1.66
CA GLY A 303 -4.35 -4.71 -2.77
C GLY A 303 -5.87 -4.91 -2.59
N LEU A 304 -6.32 -5.19 -1.37
CA LEU A 304 -7.76 -5.27 -1.06
C LEU A 304 -8.47 -3.93 -1.28
N ALA A 305 -7.82 -2.81 -0.93
CA ALA A 305 -8.35 -1.48 -1.18
C ALA A 305 -8.46 -1.18 -2.68
N ALA A 306 -7.41 -1.50 -3.45
CA ALA A 306 -7.42 -1.35 -4.91
C ALA A 306 -8.59 -2.08 -5.57
N LEU A 307 -8.81 -3.33 -5.18
CA LEU A 307 -9.91 -4.16 -5.71
C LEU A 307 -11.29 -3.63 -5.30
N ALA A 308 -11.43 -3.08 -4.10
CA ALA A 308 -12.67 -2.46 -3.65
C ALA A 308 -13.00 -1.20 -4.46
N LEU A 309 -12.00 -0.41 -4.83
CA LEU A 309 -12.18 0.80 -5.65
C LEU A 309 -12.52 0.45 -7.10
N MET A 310 -11.85 -0.55 -7.69
CA MET A 310 -12.15 -1.02 -9.05
C MET A 310 -13.52 -1.70 -9.19
N GLY A 311 -14.02 -2.33 -8.12
CA GLY A 311 -15.17 -3.22 -8.21
C GLY A 311 -16.52 -2.55 -8.44
N GLY A 312 -16.63 -1.23 -8.22
CA GLY A 312 -17.91 -0.51 -8.26
C GLY A 312 -18.91 -1.02 -7.20
N PRO A 313 -19.90 -0.20 -6.78
CA PRO A 313 -20.99 -0.63 -5.89
C PRO A 313 -21.56 -1.96 -6.35
N ASP A 314 -21.28 -3.02 -5.58
CA ASP A 314 -21.54 -4.38 -6.02
C ASP A 314 -23.03 -4.54 -6.29
N HIS A 315 -23.37 -4.93 -7.53
CA HIS A 315 -24.65 -5.56 -7.84
C HIS A 315 -24.61 -6.99 -7.27
N GLY A 316 -25.03 -7.17 -6.02
CA GLY A 316 -25.35 -8.50 -5.46
C GLY A 316 -24.17 -9.42 -5.10
#